data_AF-A0A6A6NTK0-F1
#
_entry.id   AF-A0A6A6NTK0-F1
#
_cell.length_a   1.000
_cell.length_b   1.000
_cell.length_c   1.000
_cell.angle_alpha   90.00
_cell.angle_beta   90.00
_cell.angle_gamma   90.00
#
_symmetry.space_group_name_H-M   'P 1'
#
loop_
_entity.id
_entity.type
_entity.pdbx_description
1 polymer ?
#
loop_
_entity_poly.entity_id
_entity_poly.type
_entity_poly.pdbx_seq_one_letter_code
_entity_poly.pdbx_strand_id
1 'polypeptide(L)'
;MKHTAALERLLHVLDERDIPLGRDDVQWAFESVKTRDQAAAWADEYLSDETLLTKEEADLSEPSNLSRFRGGALQKGLDHSATQRPILDDDLRAAVSALQTSTAAIEKQCETLQTQKEALVAIRASNREVPSAIRRSRDTRKKQTASETSQLRIAIEDIIDSAGEQSAAAQRDVKSATATLIFSATERLAADDGRLAALAKLAPKVEAVSGGADDKSVDQMCQALIAFRAATIRALIDVTYQDELTKYKSGESPSNVENGYTAEAKEALKGELETLHAEIASVLQMVVDHEYRGPINKELERSGGRASQSQKEWLRYIVIMLEHMSQRLDTMSAHAKELSALRKALTDITVVIAAEKAADAAAPPAVTSPSKSPVLRRASRSHTYPPPPVQHSIPDAALQLLRHLDIQLPAPGCSPDTLRRCLLSAILDRQARLRDLDASTELTTVETLAKALGGADEELMAILGAAYANSEHKGVRLGSRALEGKIKGLDDSVAEVAREMGEVDGEVTEEEEVRREEFVERWGKT
;
A
#
# COMPACT_ATOMS: atom_id res chain seq x y z
N MET A 1 43.10 47.61 -47.64
CA MET A 1 43.84 48.37 -46.62
C MET A 1 44.91 47.54 -45.89
N LYS A 2 44.77 46.21 -45.71
CA LYS A 2 45.82 45.40 -45.06
C LYS A 2 47.13 45.28 -45.85
N HIS A 3 47.05 45.18 -47.18
CA HIS A 3 48.23 44.96 -48.03
C HIS A 3 49.16 46.19 -48.15
N THR A 4 48.64 47.41 -48.01
CA THR A 4 49.45 48.63 -48.02
C THR A 4 50.26 48.78 -46.73
N ALA A 5 49.68 48.38 -45.59
CA ALA A 5 50.39 48.32 -44.31
C ALA A 5 51.47 47.22 -44.25
N ALA A 6 51.32 46.13 -45.00
CA ALA A 6 52.37 45.10 -45.13
C ALA A 6 53.55 45.59 -45.99
N LEU A 7 53.27 46.32 -47.08
CA LEU A 7 54.31 46.95 -47.93
C LEU A 7 55.10 48.01 -47.16
N GLU A 8 54.42 48.89 -46.41
CA GLU A 8 55.09 49.93 -45.60
C GLU A 8 55.95 49.33 -44.48
N ARG A 9 55.48 48.26 -43.82
CA ARG A 9 56.27 47.54 -42.81
C ARG A 9 57.52 46.90 -43.40
N LEU A 10 57.42 46.28 -44.58
CA LEU A 10 58.58 45.71 -45.26
C LEU A 10 59.60 46.79 -45.64
N LEU A 11 59.16 47.94 -46.15
CA LEU A 11 60.04 49.05 -46.48
C LEU A 11 60.74 49.65 -45.23
N HIS A 12 60.02 49.74 -44.11
CA HIS A 12 60.61 50.21 -42.85
C HIS A 12 61.72 49.28 -42.35
N VAL A 13 61.50 47.96 -42.37
CA VAL A 13 62.51 46.99 -41.91
C VAL A 13 63.73 46.93 -42.85
N LEU A 14 63.54 47.14 -44.16
CA LEU A 14 64.64 47.21 -45.12
C LEU A 14 65.51 48.47 -44.88
N ASP A 15 64.87 49.60 -44.59
CA ASP A 15 65.55 50.87 -44.28
C ASP A 15 66.29 50.80 -42.93
N GLU A 16 65.68 50.20 -41.90
CA GLU A 16 66.32 50.04 -40.58
C GLU A 16 67.59 49.17 -40.59
N ARG A 17 67.75 48.33 -41.61
CA ARG A 17 68.84 47.34 -41.75
C ARG A 17 69.82 47.65 -42.88
N ASP A 18 69.76 48.85 -43.47
CA ASP A 18 70.65 49.30 -44.56
C ASP A 18 70.71 48.32 -45.76
N ILE A 19 69.58 47.68 -46.09
CA ILE A 19 69.51 46.75 -47.23
C ILE A 19 69.22 47.57 -48.50
N PRO A 20 70.02 47.48 -49.58
CA PRO A 20 69.91 48.34 -50.76
C PRO A 20 68.80 47.88 -51.73
N LEU A 21 67.55 47.83 -51.25
CA LEU A 21 66.36 47.51 -52.02
C LEU A 21 65.35 48.65 -51.89
N GLY A 22 64.99 49.28 -53.01
CA GLY A 22 64.13 50.46 -53.04
C GLY A 22 62.63 50.13 -53.09
N ARG A 23 61.80 51.16 -52.90
CA ARG A 23 60.33 51.05 -53.03
C ARG A 23 59.90 50.45 -54.35
N ASP A 24 60.54 50.86 -55.44
CA ASP A 24 60.23 50.40 -56.79
C ASP A 24 60.56 48.91 -57.01
N ASP A 25 61.54 48.37 -56.28
CA ASP A 25 61.98 46.97 -56.37
C ASP A 25 61.08 45.99 -55.61
N VAL A 26 60.23 46.49 -54.72
CA VAL A 26 59.36 45.66 -53.86
C VAL A 26 57.88 45.87 -54.22
N GLN A 27 57.54 47.06 -54.73
CA GLN A 27 56.17 47.45 -55.06
C GLN A 27 55.55 46.55 -56.15
N TRP A 28 56.34 46.05 -57.12
CA TRP A 28 55.82 45.13 -58.15
C TRP A 28 55.24 43.83 -57.57
N ALA A 29 55.80 43.34 -56.46
CA ALA A 29 55.34 42.11 -55.80
C ALA A 29 53.97 42.28 -55.13
N PHE A 30 53.65 43.51 -54.68
CA PHE A 30 52.39 43.87 -54.04
C PHE A 30 51.32 44.43 -55.01
N GLU A 31 51.70 44.82 -56.23
CA GLU A 31 50.79 45.28 -57.28
C GLU A 31 50.18 44.12 -58.11
N SER A 32 50.87 42.99 -58.25
CA SER A 32 50.36 41.82 -58.97
C SER A 32 49.34 41.02 -58.16
N VAL A 33 48.12 40.85 -58.69
CA VAL A 33 46.99 40.17 -58.03
C VAL A 33 47.30 38.70 -57.65
N LYS A 34 48.24 38.04 -58.32
CA LYS A 34 48.61 36.64 -58.03
C LYS A 34 49.62 36.49 -56.89
N THR A 35 50.50 37.47 -56.71
CA THR A 35 51.60 37.42 -55.73
C THR A 35 51.32 38.25 -54.49
N ARG A 36 50.36 39.18 -54.55
CA ARG A 36 50.02 40.11 -53.48
C ARG A 36 49.63 39.44 -52.17
N ASP A 37 48.82 38.38 -52.22
CA ASP A 37 48.36 37.69 -51.01
C ASP A 37 49.48 36.83 -50.40
N GLN A 38 50.34 36.25 -51.24
CA GLN A 38 51.52 35.50 -50.78
C GLN A 38 52.59 36.42 -50.19
N ALA A 39 52.82 37.59 -50.81
CA ALA A 39 53.77 38.58 -50.32
C ALA A 39 53.30 39.22 -49.00
N ALA A 40 51.99 39.48 -48.85
CA ALA A 40 51.43 39.97 -47.59
C ALA A 40 51.47 38.90 -46.49
N ALA A 41 51.16 37.64 -46.80
CA ALA A 41 51.27 36.54 -45.85
C ALA A 41 52.73 36.29 -45.41
N TRP A 42 53.67 36.31 -46.36
CA TRP A 42 55.10 36.21 -46.06
C TRP A 42 55.58 37.37 -45.18
N ALA A 43 55.12 38.59 -45.47
CA ALA A 43 55.50 39.75 -44.66
C ALA A 43 54.97 39.65 -43.23
N ASP A 44 53.72 39.21 -43.03
CA ASP A 44 53.16 39.05 -41.68
C ASP A 44 53.74 37.83 -40.93
N GLU A 45 54.17 36.77 -41.62
CA GLU A 45 54.75 35.56 -41.01
C GLU A 45 56.22 35.75 -40.59
N TYR A 46 57.05 36.38 -41.45
CA TYR A 46 58.50 36.47 -41.27
C TYR A 46 59.03 37.85 -40.81
N LEU A 47 58.18 38.89 -40.77
CA LEU A 47 58.52 40.20 -40.20
C LEU A 47 57.71 40.48 -38.92
N SER A 48 57.66 39.51 -38.02
CA SER A 48 57.10 39.66 -36.67
C SER A 48 58.20 39.91 -35.63
N ASP A 49 57.87 40.59 -34.52
CA ASP A 49 58.84 40.92 -33.45
C ASP A 49 59.56 39.70 -32.87
N GLU A 50 58.95 38.51 -32.96
CA GLU A 50 59.54 37.23 -32.51
C GLU A 50 60.53 36.63 -33.53
N THR A 51 60.49 37.04 -34.80
CA THR A 51 61.32 36.52 -35.89
C THR A 51 62.38 37.51 -36.37
N LEU A 52 62.25 38.79 -36.03
CA LEU A 52 63.24 39.83 -36.29
C LEU A 52 64.25 39.90 -35.14
N LEU A 53 65.47 39.42 -35.37
CA LEU A 53 66.58 39.68 -34.43
C LEU A 53 66.76 41.19 -34.23
N THR A 54 66.86 41.59 -32.97
CA THR A 54 67.20 42.98 -32.60
C THR A 54 68.63 43.31 -33.02
N LYS A 55 68.97 44.60 -33.23
CA LYS A 55 70.32 45.02 -33.65
C LYS A 55 71.42 44.48 -32.72
N GLU A 56 71.14 44.42 -31.42
CA GLU A 56 72.06 43.87 -30.41
C GLU A 56 72.25 42.34 -30.55
N GLU A 57 71.21 41.60 -30.92
CA GLU A 57 71.30 40.14 -31.14
C GLU A 57 71.95 39.79 -32.48
N ALA A 58 71.78 40.62 -33.50
CA ALA A 58 72.50 40.50 -34.77
C ALA A 58 74.01 40.73 -34.56
N ASP A 59 74.38 41.74 -33.77
CA ASP A 59 75.77 42.01 -33.39
C ASP A 59 76.38 40.86 -32.57
N LEU A 60 75.59 40.18 -31.72
CA LEU A 60 76.03 38.99 -30.97
C LEU A 60 76.22 37.75 -31.85
N SER A 61 75.44 37.65 -32.93
CA SER A 61 75.47 36.51 -33.87
C SER A 61 76.61 36.61 -34.88
N GLU A 62 77.22 37.79 -35.03
CA GLU A 62 78.39 37.98 -35.88
C GLU A 62 79.60 37.21 -35.30
N PRO A 63 80.23 36.30 -36.07
CA PRO A 63 81.35 35.47 -35.58
C PRO A 63 82.57 36.27 -35.09
N SER A 64 82.68 37.55 -35.49
CA SER A 64 83.66 38.55 -35.04
C SER A 64 83.48 38.98 -33.57
N ASN A 65 82.26 38.91 -33.02
CA ASN A 65 81.92 39.37 -31.66
C ASN A 65 81.79 38.20 -30.67
N LEU A 66 81.33 37.03 -31.14
CA LEU A 66 81.39 35.76 -30.40
C LEU A 66 82.83 35.34 -30.05
N SER A 67 83.81 35.65 -30.91
CA SER A 67 85.23 35.42 -30.65
C SER A 67 85.82 36.39 -29.60
N ARG A 68 85.30 37.62 -29.49
CA ARG A 68 85.68 38.56 -28.41
C ARG A 68 85.18 38.11 -27.03
N PHE A 69 83.96 37.59 -26.93
CA PHE A 69 83.43 37.08 -25.66
C PHE A 69 84.04 35.73 -25.24
N ARG A 70 84.39 34.86 -26.21
CA ARG A 70 85.01 33.56 -25.93
C ARG A 70 86.54 33.63 -25.69
N GLY A 71 87.20 34.71 -26.15
CA GLY A 71 88.65 34.92 -25.99
C GLY A 71 89.07 35.96 -24.95
N GLY A 72 88.21 36.92 -24.58
CA GLY A 72 88.63 38.08 -23.77
C GLY A 72 88.58 37.92 -22.24
N ALA A 73 87.70 37.05 -21.71
CA ALA A 73 87.49 36.95 -20.26
C ALA A 73 88.40 35.92 -19.55
N LEU A 74 88.98 34.96 -20.29
CA LEU A 74 89.93 33.99 -19.76
C LEU A 74 91.40 34.42 -19.94
N GLN A 75 91.67 35.42 -20.78
CA GLN A 75 93.04 35.83 -21.11
C GLN A 75 93.59 36.94 -20.21
N LYS A 76 92.72 37.71 -19.52
CA LYS A 76 93.13 38.68 -18.49
C LYS A 76 93.64 38.07 -17.18
N GLY A 77 93.59 36.74 -17.04
CA GLY A 77 94.20 35.99 -15.93
C GLY A 77 95.55 35.36 -16.25
N LEU A 78 96.01 35.41 -17.51
CA LEU A 78 97.24 34.71 -17.94
C LEU A 78 98.43 35.63 -18.25
N ASP A 79 98.30 36.95 -18.09
CA ASP A 79 99.40 37.90 -18.27
C ASP A 79 100.14 38.20 -16.94
N HIS A 80 100.51 37.15 -16.19
CA HIS A 80 101.51 37.22 -15.11
C HIS A 80 102.60 36.16 -15.35
N SER A 81 103.26 36.24 -16.51
CA SER A 81 104.52 35.53 -16.75
C SER A 81 105.69 36.32 -16.16
N ALA A 82 105.88 36.21 -14.84
CA ALA A 82 107.13 36.58 -14.17
C ALA A 82 107.24 35.95 -12.77
N THR A 83 107.01 34.64 -12.66
CA THR A 83 107.64 33.75 -11.66
C THR A 83 107.09 32.34 -11.89
N GLN A 84 107.80 31.53 -12.67
CA GLN A 84 107.65 30.07 -12.56
C GLN A 84 108.19 29.66 -11.19
N ARG A 85 107.28 29.58 -10.22
CA ARG A 85 107.55 28.91 -8.94
C ARG A 85 107.64 27.41 -9.25
N PRO A 86 108.68 26.68 -8.80
CA PRO A 86 108.68 25.24 -8.93
C PRO A 86 107.45 24.70 -8.20
N ILE A 87 106.70 23.81 -8.84
CA ILE A 87 105.54 23.13 -8.27
C ILE A 87 106.00 22.54 -6.92
N LEU A 88 105.45 23.06 -5.82
CA LEU A 88 105.78 22.57 -4.49
C LEU A 88 105.08 21.23 -4.31
N ASP A 89 105.76 20.27 -3.69
CA ASP A 89 105.20 18.94 -3.41
C ASP A 89 103.92 19.02 -2.56
N ASP A 90 103.76 20.09 -1.78
CA ASP A 90 102.56 20.39 -1.00
C ASP A 90 101.36 20.79 -1.87
N ASP A 91 101.57 21.48 -3.00
CA ASP A 91 100.49 21.85 -3.94
C ASP A 91 100.01 20.61 -4.70
N LEU A 92 100.92 19.69 -5.05
CA LEU A 92 100.55 18.39 -5.61
C LEU A 92 99.79 17.54 -4.59
N ARG A 93 100.23 17.53 -3.33
CA ARG A 93 99.54 16.80 -2.26
C ARG A 93 98.15 17.39 -1.99
N ALA A 94 98.01 18.72 -2.02
CA ALA A 94 96.73 19.41 -1.92
C ALA A 94 95.81 19.06 -3.10
N ALA A 95 96.30 19.12 -4.34
CA ALA A 95 95.53 18.75 -5.53
C ALA A 95 95.11 17.27 -5.52
N VAL A 96 95.98 16.36 -5.09
CA VAL A 96 95.65 14.93 -4.93
C VAL A 96 94.59 14.73 -3.85
N SER A 97 94.70 15.41 -2.70
CA SER A 97 93.69 15.34 -1.64
C SER A 97 92.33 15.90 -2.07
N ALA A 98 92.32 17.01 -2.82
CA ALA A 98 91.11 17.60 -3.38
C ALA A 98 90.47 16.69 -4.44
N LEU A 99 91.30 16.05 -5.28
CA LEU A 99 90.85 15.07 -6.26
C LEU A 99 90.23 13.87 -5.56
N GLN A 100 90.92 13.29 -4.56
CA GLN A 100 90.41 12.15 -3.77
C GLN A 100 89.10 12.50 -3.05
N THR A 101 89.00 13.70 -2.48
CA THR A 101 87.77 14.16 -1.82
C THR A 101 86.64 14.33 -2.83
N SER A 102 86.93 14.85 -4.03
CA SER A 102 85.97 14.96 -5.13
C SER A 102 85.54 13.59 -5.66
N THR A 103 86.48 12.65 -5.85
CA THR A 103 86.18 11.28 -6.27
C THR A 103 85.33 10.56 -5.23
N ALA A 104 85.65 10.67 -3.94
CA ALA A 104 84.85 10.11 -2.86
C ALA A 104 83.44 10.73 -2.79
N ALA A 105 83.31 12.05 -3.07
CA ALA A 105 82.02 12.71 -3.15
C ALA A 105 81.19 12.23 -4.35
N ILE A 106 81.82 12.00 -5.52
CA ILE A 106 81.18 11.47 -6.72
C ILE A 106 80.75 10.01 -6.50
N GLU A 107 81.60 9.18 -5.89
CA GLU A 107 81.26 7.79 -5.56
C GLU A 107 80.04 7.72 -4.62
N LYS A 108 80.02 8.56 -3.59
CA LYS A 108 78.88 8.68 -2.68
C LYS A 108 77.62 9.14 -3.41
N GLN A 109 77.74 10.08 -4.35
CA GLN A 109 76.62 10.52 -5.19
C GLN A 109 76.11 9.39 -6.10
N CYS A 110 77.00 8.63 -6.74
CA CYS A 110 76.65 7.47 -7.55
C CYS A 110 75.92 6.39 -6.73
N GLU A 111 76.38 6.12 -5.51
CA GLU A 111 75.72 5.17 -4.60
C GLU A 111 74.31 5.64 -4.21
N THR A 112 74.13 6.94 -3.90
CA THR A 112 72.80 7.50 -3.67
C THR A 112 71.90 7.45 -4.90
N LEU A 113 72.42 7.67 -6.10
CA LEU A 113 71.62 7.58 -7.34
C LEU A 113 71.25 6.12 -7.65
N GLN A 114 72.12 5.18 -7.34
CA GLN A 114 71.86 3.76 -7.53
C GLN A 114 70.76 3.26 -6.58
N THR A 115 70.84 3.64 -5.31
CA THR A 115 69.78 3.34 -4.33
C THR A 115 68.44 4.01 -4.69
N GLN A 116 68.45 5.26 -5.17
CA GLN A 116 67.25 5.93 -5.68
C GLN A 116 66.66 5.24 -6.91
N LYS A 117 67.50 4.79 -7.84
CA LYS A 117 67.08 4.03 -9.03
C LYS A 117 66.42 2.71 -8.64
N GLU A 118 67.01 1.98 -7.71
CA GLU A 118 66.46 0.72 -7.18
C GLU A 118 65.11 0.95 -6.49
N ALA A 119 64.99 2.00 -5.67
CA ALA A 119 63.73 2.38 -5.04
C ALA A 119 62.63 2.73 -6.06
N LEU A 120 62.96 3.47 -7.12
CA LEU A 120 62.01 3.81 -8.20
C LEU A 120 61.56 2.58 -8.98
N VAL A 121 62.46 1.62 -9.25
CA VAL A 121 62.10 0.36 -9.90
C VAL A 121 61.16 -0.46 -9.01
N ALA A 122 61.42 -0.52 -7.70
CA ALA A 122 60.55 -1.20 -6.73
C ALA A 122 59.15 -0.56 -6.64
N ILE A 123 59.07 0.77 -6.60
CA ILE A 123 57.79 1.51 -6.61
C ILE A 123 57.03 1.24 -7.92
N ARG A 124 57.72 1.23 -9.06
CA ARG A 124 57.10 0.96 -10.37
C ARG A 124 56.54 -0.46 -10.47
N ALA A 125 57.24 -1.45 -9.90
CA ALA A 125 56.76 -2.83 -9.82
C ALA A 125 55.49 -2.92 -8.95
N SER A 126 55.52 -2.36 -7.74
CA SER A 126 54.37 -2.28 -6.84
C SER A 126 53.15 -1.59 -7.47
N ASN A 127 53.35 -0.41 -8.09
CA ASN A 127 52.28 0.34 -8.75
C ASN A 127 51.72 -0.35 -10.00
N ARG A 128 52.40 -1.34 -10.59
CA ARG A 128 51.86 -2.12 -11.72
C ARG A 128 50.95 -3.25 -11.24
N GLU A 129 51.22 -3.80 -10.06
CA GLU A 129 50.45 -4.89 -9.46
C GLU A 129 49.12 -4.40 -8.88
N VAL A 130 49.11 -3.24 -8.21
CA VAL A 130 47.92 -2.67 -7.55
C VAL A 130 46.73 -2.46 -8.52
N PRO A 131 46.88 -1.84 -9.71
CA PRO A 131 45.80 -1.69 -10.68
C PRO A 131 45.31 -3.04 -11.23
N SER A 132 46.21 -4.01 -11.40
CA SER A 132 45.87 -5.33 -11.90
C SER A 132 45.07 -6.16 -10.89
N ALA A 133 45.37 -6.02 -9.59
CA ALA A 133 44.65 -6.67 -8.51
C ALA A 133 43.25 -6.04 -8.31
N ILE A 134 43.16 -4.71 -8.34
CA ILE A 134 41.88 -3.98 -8.27
C ILE A 134 40.98 -4.33 -9.47
N ARG A 135 41.54 -4.42 -10.68
CA ARG A 135 40.79 -4.83 -11.88
C ARG A 135 40.26 -6.25 -11.77
N ARG A 136 41.10 -7.21 -11.33
CA ARG A 136 40.69 -8.61 -11.10
C ARG A 136 39.58 -8.71 -10.03
N SER A 137 39.69 -7.95 -8.94
CA SER A 137 38.64 -7.88 -7.90
C SER A 137 37.33 -7.30 -8.43
N ARG A 138 37.39 -6.25 -9.26
CA ARG A 138 36.18 -5.69 -9.91
C ARG A 138 35.54 -6.66 -10.89
N ASP A 139 36.33 -7.35 -11.70
CA ASP A 139 35.82 -8.30 -12.70
C ASP A 139 35.21 -9.54 -12.05
N THR A 140 35.80 -10.05 -10.96
CA THR A 140 35.21 -11.14 -10.17
C THR A 140 33.89 -10.71 -9.52
N ARG A 141 33.83 -9.51 -8.94
CA ARG A 141 32.59 -8.96 -8.38
C ARG A 141 31.51 -8.80 -9.45
N LYS A 142 31.84 -8.27 -10.63
CA LYS A 142 30.90 -8.13 -11.77
C LYS A 142 30.35 -9.47 -12.24
N LYS A 143 31.20 -10.50 -12.35
CA LYS A 143 30.77 -11.85 -12.72
C LYS A 143 29.84 -12.44 -11.67
N GLN A 144 30.17 -12.24 -10.39
CA GLN A 144 29.34 -12.71 -9.30
C GLN A 144 27.98 -12.02 -9.28
N THR A 145 27.93 -10.68 -9.40
CA THR A 145 26.66 -9.95 -9.47
C THR A 145 25.85 -10.36 -10.69
N ALA A 146 26.48 -10.57 -11.85
CA ALA A 146 25.79 -11.04 -13.06
C ALA A 146 25.19 -12.44 -12.88
N SER A 147 25.92 -13.34 -12.23
CA SER A 147 25.42 -14.67 -11.88
C SER A 147 24.27 -14.59 -10.88
N GLU A 148 24.39 -13.76 -9.85
CA GLU A 148 23.34 -13.56 -8.83
C GLU A 148 22.08 -12.94 -9.47
N THR A 149 22.21 -11.93 -10.34
CA THR A 149 21.07 -11.36 -11.08
C THR A 149 20.42 -12.36 -12.02
N SER A 150 21.20 -13.21 -12.70
CA SER A 150 20.65 -14.26 -13.56
C SER A 150 19.90 -15.33 -12.75
N GLN A 151 20.43 -15.71 -11.58
CA GLN A 151 19.76 -16.65 -10.69
C GLN A 151 18.46 -16.08 -10.13
N LEU A 152 18.47 -14.80 -9.73
CA LEU A 152 17.26 -14.12 -9.27
C LEU A 152 16.22 -14.01 -10.37
N ARG A 153 16.62 -13.73 -11.62
CA ARG A 153 15.71 -13.68 -12.76
C ARG A 153 15.04 -15.03 -13.03
N ILE A 154 15.80 -16.12 -12.98
CA ILE A 154 15.24 -17.48 -13.11
C ILE A 154 14.25 -17.75 -11.98
N ALA A 155 14.61 -17.41 -10.73
CA ALA A 155 13.69 -17.58 -9.60
C ALA A 155 12.42 -16.72 -9.72
N ILE A 156 12.51 -15.51 -10.29
CA ILE A 156 11.35 -14.65 -10.56
C ILE A 156 10.45 -15.30 -11.62
N GLU A 157 10.99 -15.77 -12.74
CA GLU A 157 10.19 -16.46 -13.77
C GLU A 157 9.54 -17.73 -13.20
N ASP A 158 10.26 -18.52 -12.41
CA ASP A 158 9.70 -19.72 -11.74
C ASP A 158 8.53 -19.36 -10.81
N ILE A 159 8.63 -18.24 -10.07
CA ILE A 159 7.54 -17.76 -9.19
C ILE A 159 6.36 -17.25 -10.02
N ILE A 160 6.61 -16.49 -11.10
CA ILE A 160 5.57 -15.97 -12.00
C ILE A 160 4.81 -17.12 -12.65
N ASP A 161 5.52 -18.14 -13.15
CA ASP A 161 4.93 -19.31 -13.78
C ASP A 161 4.15 -20.15 -12.75
N SER A 162 4.72 -20.40 -11.55
CA SER A 162 4.00 -21.11 -10.48
C SER A 162 2.75 -20.35 -10.03
N ALA A 163 2.83 -19.02 -9.88
CA ALA A 163 1.68 -18.19 -9.53
C ALA A 163 0.63 -18.20 -10.66
N GLY A 164 1.06 -18.20 -11.91
CA GLY A 164 0.20 -18.32 -13.09
C GLY A 164 -0.54 -19.66 -13.12
N GLU A 165 0.16 -20.77 -12.87
CA GLU A 165 -0.44 -22.09 -12.78
C GLU A 165 -1.45 -22.20 -11.63
N GLN A 166 -1.09 -21.70 -10.44
CA GLN A 166 -1.99 -21.68 -9.27
C GLN A 166 -3.22 -20.81 -9.53
N SER A 167 -3.06 -19.63 -10.13
CA SER A 167 -4.18 -18.77 -10.50
C SER A 167 -5.09 -19.43 -11.53
N ALA A 168 -4.51 -20.09 -12.55
CA ALA A 168 -5.28 -20.82 -13.56
C ALA A 168 -6.03 -22.02 -12.98
N ALA A 169 -5.42 -22.76 -12.05
CA ALA A 169 -6.08 -23.84 -11.32
C ALA A 169 -7.25 -23.31 -10.48
N ALA A 170 -7.01 -22.28 -9.65
CA ALA A 170 -8.04 -21.64 -8.85
C ALA A 170 -9.18 -21.07 -9.72
N GLN A 171 -8.88 -20.55 -10.91
CA GLN A 171 -9.90 -20.07 -11.84
C GLN A 171 -10.76 -21.22 -12.40
N ARG A 172 -10.19 -22.39 -12.65
CA ARG A 172 -10.96 -23.59 -13.05
C ARG A 172 -11.85 -24.06 -11.90
N ASP A 173 -11.34 -24.07 -10.68
CA ASP A 173 -12.10 -24.47 -9.49
C ASP A 173 -13.26 -23.53 -9.23
N VAL A 174 -13.06 -22.21 -9.31
CA VAL A 174 -14.14 -21.21 -9.20
C VAL A 174 -15.15 -21.38 -10.32
N LYS A 175 -14.73 -21.63 -11.57
CA LYS A 175 -15.66 -21.91 -12.68
C LYS A 175 -16.49 -23.16 -12.41
N SER A 176 -15.87 -24.24 -11.94
CA SER A 176 -16.58 -25.48 -11.56
C SER A 176 -17.57 -25.21 -10.42
N ALA A 177 -17.13 -24.56 -9.34
CA ALA A 177 -17.96 -24.20 -8.20
C ALA A 177 -19.15 -23.30 -8.59
N THR A 178 -18.95 -22.34 -9.52
CA THR A 178 -20.05 -21.52 -10.04
C THR A 178 -21.05 -22.33 -10.84
N ALA A 179 -20.61 -23.30 -11.65
CA ALA A 179 -21.51 -24.18 -12.39
C ALA A 179 -22.32 -25.09 -11.45
N THR A 180 -21.67 -25.66 -10.42
CA THR A 180 -22.33 -26.44 -9.37
C THR A 180 -23.33 -25.59 -8.59
N LEU A 181 -22.98 -24.34 -8.24
CA LEU A 181 -23.90 -23.42 -7.58
C LEU A 181 -25.12 -23.13 -8.46
N ILE A 182 -24.94 -22.81 -9.74
CA ILE A 182 -26.05 -22.56 -10.68
C ILE A 182 -26.96 -23.78 -10.75
N PHE A 183 -26.40 -24.97 -10.96
CA PHE A 183 -27.18 -26.21 -11.01
C PHE A 183 -27.98 -26.43 -9.71
N SER A 184 -27.30 -26.41 -8.56
CA SER A 184 -27.94 -26.60 -7.26
C SER A 184 -28.98 -25.51 -6.96
N ALA A 185 -28.77 -24.28 -7.44
CA ALA A 185 -29.71 -23.19 -7.28
C ALA A 185 -30.98 -23.42 -8.11
N THR A 186 -30.82 -23.80 -9.37
CA THR A 186 -31.96 -24.10 -10.26
C THR A 186 -32.80 -25.26 -9.74
N GLU A 187 -32.17 -26.35 -9.28
CA GLU A 187 -32.85 -27.50 -8.71
C GLU A 187 -33.61 -27.12 -7.42
N ARG A 188 -32.97 -26.36 -6.54
CA ARG A 188 -33.58 -25.92 -5.26
C ARG A 188 -34.72 -24.93 -5.47
N LEU A 189 -34.59 -24.00 -6.41
CA LEU A 189 -35.65 -23.05 -6.77
C LEU A 189 -36.85 -23.79 -7.36
N ALA A 190 -36.62 -24.76 -8.25
CA ALA A 190 -37.69 -25.59 -8.79
C ALA A 190 -38.40 -26.40 -7.68
N ALA A 191 -37.65 -26.90 -6.68
CA ALA A 191 -38.23 -27.57 -5.52
C ALA A 191 -39.06 -26.61 -4.64
N ASP A 192 -38.63 -25.35 -4.50
CA ASP A 192 -39.40 -24.33 -3.78
C ASP A 192 -40.64 -23.90 -4.53
N ASP A 193 -40.60 -23.76 -5.86
CA ASP A 193 -41.78 -23.52 -6.69
C ASP A 193 -42.82 -24.64 -6.51
N GLY A 194 -42.37 -25.90 -6.44
CA GLY A 194 -43.24 -27.03 -6.13
C GLY A 194 -43.89 -26.93 -4.75
N ARG A 195 -43.15 -26.45 -3.74
CA ARG A 195 -43.66 -26.21 -2.38
C ARG A 195 -44.63 -25.04 -2.33
N LEU A 196 -44.33 -23.94 -3.01
CA LEU A 196 -45.21 -22.78 -3.14
C LEU A 196 -46.51 -23.16 -3.84
N ALA A 197 -46.45 -23.97 -4.90
CA ALA A 197 -47.64 -24.52 -5.55
C ALA A 197 -48.46 -25.42 -4.60
N ALA A 198 -47.80 -26.18 -3.71
CA ALA A 198 -48.48 -26.95 -2.67
C ALA A 198 -49.13 -26.05 -1.60
N LEU A 199 -48.47 -24.95 -1.20
CA LEU A 199 -49.04 -23.97 -0.27
C LEU A 199 -50.25 -23.25 -0.88
N ALA A 200 -50.19 -22.89 -2.16
CA ALA A 200 -51.31 -22.28 -2.87
C ALA A 200 -52.55 -23.20 -2.86
N LYS A 201 -52.35 -24.52 -2.90
CA LYS A 201 -53.44 -25.50 -2.74
C LYS A 201 -53.97 -25.62 -1.31
N LEU A 202 -53.20 -25.21 -0.30
CA LEU A 202 -53.61 -25.18 1.11
C LEU A 202 -54.34 -23.88 1.48
N ALA A 203 -54.13 -22.79 0.75
CA ALA A 203 -54.82 -21.51 0.95
C ALA A 203 -56.36 -21.61 1.09
N PRO A 204 -57.11 -22.33 0.21
CA PRO A 204 -58.56 -22.44 0.37
C PRO A 204 -58.99 -23.17 1.65
N LYS A 205 -58.15 -24.07 2.20
CA LYS A 205 -58.43 -24.75 3.47
C LYS A 205 -58.26 -23.81 4.67
N VAL A 206 -57.43 -22.78 4.55
CA VAL A 206 -57.21 -21.76 5.56
C VAL A 206 -58.31 -20.70 5.52
N GLU A 207 -58.87 -20.40 4.34
CA GLU A 207 -59.97 -19.44 4.16
C GLU A 207 -61.35 -20.00 4.55
N ALA A 208 -61.64 -21.27 4.22
CA ALA A 208 -62.95 -21.88 4.48
C ALA A 208 -63.33 -21.97 5.98
N VAL A 209 -62.35 -21.88 6.88
CA VAL A 209 -62.54 -21.91 8.34
C VAL A 209 -63.21 -20.64 8.89
N SER A 210 -63.16 -19.53 8.15
CA SER A 210 -63.77 -18.27 8.58
C SER A 210 -65.29 -18.21 8.37
N GLY A 211 -65.88 -19.16 7.64
CA GLY A 211 -67.30 -19.20 7.30
C GLY A 211 -68.14 -20.02 8.27
N GLY A 212 -67.93 -19.86 9.58
CA GLY A 212 -68.77 -20.50 10.59
C GLY A 212 -70.24 -20.09 10.43
N ALA A 213 -71.16 -21.05 10.53
CA ALA A 213 -72.59 -20.77 10.51
C ALA A 213 -72.91 -19.63 11.48
N ASP A 214 -73.62 -18.61 10.98
CA ASP A 214 -73.89 -17.38 11.72
C ASP A 214 -74.71 -17.73 12.97
N ASP A 215 -74.21 -17.41 14.15
CA ASP A 215 -74.89 -17.61 15.45
C ASP A 215 -76.31 -17.02 15.43
N LYS A 216 -76.48 -15.94 14.66
CA LYS A 216 -77.76 -15.28 14.35
C LYS A 216 -78.77 -16.19 13.64
N SER A 217 -78.31 -17.13 12.82
CA SER A 217 -79.14 -18.09 12.09
C SER A 217 -79.72 -19.15 13.04
N VAL A 218 -78.91 -19.63 13.99
CA VAL A 218 -79.36 -20.58 15.03
C VAL A 218 -80.41 -19.92 15.93
N ASP A 219 -80.18 -18.67 16.32
CA ASP A 219 -81.12 -17.89 17.13
C ASP A 219 -82.45 -17.66 16.41
N GLN A 220 -82.42 -17.30 15.13
CA GLN A 220 -83.63 -17.14 14.32
C GLN A 220 -84.41 -18.46 14.16
N MET A 221 -83.73 -19.57 13.94
CA MET A 221 -84.36 -20.89 13.86
C MET A 221 -84.98 -21.33 15.19
N CYS A 222 -84.31 -21.06 16.33
CA CYS A 222 -84.85 -21.35 17.65
C CYS A 222 -86.09 -20.49 17.97
N GLN A 223 -86.07 -19.20 17.61
CA GLN A 223 -87.24 -18.32 17.75
C GLN A 223 -88.42 -18.76 16.89
N ALA A 224 -88.17 -19.16 15.63
CA ALA A 224 -89.20 -19.70 14.76
C ALA A 224 -89.80 -21.02 15.30
N LEU A 225 -88.98 -21.88 15.89
CA LEU A 225 -89.42 -23.12 16.53
C LEU A 225 -90.31 -22.84 17.76
N ILE A 226 -89.94 -21.87 18.60
CA ILE A 226 -90.75 -21.44 19.76
C ILE A 226 -92.10 -20.91 19.28
N ALA A 227 -92.12 -20.03 18.26
CA ALA A 227 -93.35 -19.48 17.73
C ALA A 227 -94.28 -20.55 17.15
N PHE A 228 -93.73 -21.50 16.38
CA PHE A 228 -94.50 -22.60 15.80
C PHE A 228 -95.08 -23.55 16.87
N ARG A 229 -94.28 -23.93 17.87
CA ARG A 229 -94.73 -24.77 18.98
C ARG A 229 -95.78 -24.04 19.84
N ALA A 230 -95.59 -22.75 20.12
CA ALA A 230 -96.54 -21.96 20.89
C ALA A 230 -97.90 -21.86 20.17
N ALA A 231 -97.89 -21.60 18.86
CA ALA A 231 -99.11 -21.59 18.05
C ALA A 231 -99.81 -22.95 18.05
N THR A 232 -99.05 -24.05 17.97
CA THR A 232 -99.60 -25.41 17.99
C THR A 232 -100.26 -25.74 19.33
N ILE A 233 -99.60 -25.43 20.46
CA ILE A 233 -100.15 -25.69 21.80
C ILE A 233 -101.39 -24.84 22.05
N ARG A 234 -101.36 -23.55 21.69
CA ARG A 234 -102.53 -22.66 21.78
C ARG A 234 -103.71 -23.20 20.97
N ALA A 235 -103.49 -23.58 19.71
CA ALA A 235 -104.53 -24.17 18.87
C ALA A 235 -105.09 -25.48 19.46
N LEU A 236 -104.26 -26.31 20.09
CA LEU A 236 -104.71 -27.54 20.73
C LEU A 236 -105.53 -27.28 22.01
N ILE A 237 -105.13 -26.28 22.81
CA ILE A 237 -105.92 -25.81 23.96
C ILE A 237 -107.27 -25.26 23.49
N ASP A 238 -107.28 -24.43 22.44
CA ASP A 238 -108.51 -23.87 21.87
C ASP A 238 -109.44 -24.95 21.33
N VAL A 239 -108.92 -25.95 20.61
CA VAL A 239 -109.70 -27.08 20.09
C VAL A 239 -110.27 -27.92 21.24
N THR A 240 -109.46 -28.22 22.27
CA THR A 240 -109.93 -29.00 23.43
C THR A 240 -110.99 -28.22 24.21
N TYR A 241 -110.78 -26.92 24.42
CA TYR A 241 -111.76 -26.06 25.08
C TYR A 241 -113.08 -25.98 24.29
N GLN A 242 -113.02 -25.87 22.96
CA GLN A 242 -114.20 -25.87 22.10
C GLN A 242 -114.91 -27.24 22.11
N ASP A 243 -114.17 -28.34 22.04
CA ASP A 243 -114.71 -29.70 22.05
C ASP A 243 -115.47 -29.97 23.37
N GLU A 244 -114.86 -29.64 24.52
CA GLU A 244 -115.50 -29.74 25.82
C GLU A 244 -116.72 -28.82 25.96
N LEU A 245 -116.66 -27.59 25.40
CA LEU A 245 -117.81 -26.69 25.37
C LEU A 245 -118.95 -27.22 24.49
N THR A 246 -118.64 -27.92 23.38
CA THR A 246 -119.65 -28.55 22.53
C THR A 246 -120.28 -29.77 23.18
N LYS A 247 -119.49 -30.63 23.84
CA LYS A 247 -119.99 -31.77 24.64
C LYS A 247 -120.90 -31.32 25.77
N TYR A 248 -120.57 -30.20 26.43
CA TYR A 248 -121.42 -29.58 27.45
C TYR A 248 -122.76 -29.08 26.90
N LYS A 249 -122.77 -28.55 25.67
CA LYS A 249 -124.00 -28.03 25.01
C LYS A 249 -124.84 -29.14 24.36
N SER A 250 -124.25 -30.26 23.96
CA SER A 250 -124.96 -31.39 23.32
C SER A 250 -125.65 -32.34 24.30
N GLY A 251 -125.51 -32.12 25.62
CA GLY A 251 -126.24 -32.87 26.64
C GLY A 251 -125.68 -34.28 26.95
N GLU A 252 -124.52 -34.62 26.41
CA GLU A 252 -123.82 -35.88 26.70
C GLU A 252 -122.73 -35.67 27.76
N SER A 253 -123.13 -35.44 29.01
CA SER A 253 -122.27 -35.79 30.15
C SER A 253 -123.11 -36.13 31.37
N PRO A 254 -122.71 -37.14 32.17
CA PRO A 254 -123.56 -37.77 33.15
C PRO A 254 -123.74 -36.85 34.36
N SER A 255 -125.00 -36.70 34.76
CA SER A 255 -125.49 -36.43 36.11
C SER A 255 -124.50 -35.85 37.14
N ASN A 256 -124.89 -34.67 37.63
CA ASN A 256 -124.73 -34.20 39.02
C ASN A 256 -123.59 -33.20 39.32
N VAL A 257 -123.73 -31.95 38.86
CA VAL A 257 -123.41 -30.78 39.70
C VAL A 257 -124.49 -29.71 39.52
N GLU A 258 -125.07 -29.37 40.65
CA GLU A 258 -126.09 -28.37 40.92
C GLU A 258 -125.66 -26.96 40.45
N ASN A 259 -126.64 -26.13 40.10
CA ASN A 259 -126.49 -24.75 39.63
C ASN A 259 -125.47 -23.93 40.45
N GLY A 260 -124.44 -23.40 39.80
CA GLY A 260 -123.49 -22.52 40.49
C GLY A 260 -122.28 -21.99 39.72
N TYR A 261 -122.18 -22.13 38.39
CA TYR A 261 -121.17 -21.35 37.65
C TYR A 261 -121.65 -19.90 37.54
N THR A 262 -121.29 -19.08 38.54
CA THR A 262 -121.45 -17.62 38.47
C THR A 262 -120.70 -17.09 37.25
N ALA A 263 -121.15 -15.96 36.70
CA ALA A 263 -120.44 -15.28 35.63
C ALA A 263 -118.95 -15.06 35.99
N GLU A 264 -118.68 -14.83 37.26
CA GLU A 264 -117.36 -14.69 37.89
C GLU A 264 -116.47 -15.92 37.73
N ALA A 265 -116.99 -17.15 37.91
CA ALA A 265 -116.20 -18.38 37.74
C ALA A 265 -115.79 -18.62 36.27
N LYS A 266 -116.64 -18.23 35.31
CA LYS A 266 -116.33 -18.28 33.87
C LYS A 266 -115.33 -17.22 33.46
N GLU A 267 -115.37 -16.06 34.10
CA GLU A 267 -114.43 -14.97 33.87
C GLU A 267 -113.07 -15.28 34.49
N ALA A 268 -113.03 -15.89 35.67
CA ALA A 268 -111.81 -16.42 36.29
C ALA A 268 -111.12 -17.47 35.41
N LEU A 269 -111.87 -18.46 34.89
CA LEU A 269 -111.32 -19.49 34.00
C LEU A 269 -110.77 -18.91 32.69
N LYS A 270 -111.40 -17.87 32.14
CA LYS A 270 -110.87 -17.16 30.96
C LYS A 270 -109.57 -16.43 31.30
N GLY A 271 -109.49 -15.77 32.45
CA GLY A 271 -108.27 -15.13 32.92
C GLY A 271 -107.13 -16.13 33.15
N GLU A 272 -107.43 -17.31 33.68
CA GLU A 272 -106.47 -18.41 33.83
C GLU A 272 -106.00 -18.94 32.46
N LEU A 273 -106.91 -19.07 31.48
CA LEU A 273 -106.57 -19.48 30.11
C LEU A 273 -105.69 -18.45 29.39
N GLU A 274 -105.99 -17.16 29.55
CA GLU A 274 -105.16 -16.06 29.01
C GLU A 274 -103.77 -16.04 29.65
N THR A 275 -103.69 -16.30 30.96
CA THR A 275 -102.43 -16.44 31.69
C THR A 275 -101.64 -17.64 31.19
N LEU A 276 -102.28 -18.80 31.01
CA LEU A 276 -101.67 -19.99 30.42
C LEU A 276 -101.17 -19.72 29.00
N HIS A 277 -101.97 -19.04 28.17
CA HIS A 277 -101.58 -18.65 26.81
C HIS A 277 -100.37 -17.70 26.76
N ALA A 278 -100.22 -16.83 27.76
CA ALA A 278 -99.05 -15.97 27.92
C ALA A 278 -97.81 -16.76 28.36
N GLU A 279 -97.96 -17.70 29.31
CA GLU A 279 -96.85 -18.47 29.88
C GLU A 279 -96.28 -19.53 28.94
N ILE A 280 -97.08 -20.10 28.03
CA ILE A 280 -96.64 -21.13 27.06
C ILE A 280 -95.38 -20.70 26.28
N ALA A 281 -95.30 -19.43 25.87
CA ALA A 281 -94.15 -18.93 25.13
C ALA A 281 -92.87 -18.91 25.99
N SER A 282 -92.97 -18.47 27.25
CA SER A 282 -91.82 -18.45 28.17
C SER A 282 -91.33 -19.84 28.55
N VAL A 283 -92.25 -20.80 28.77
CA VAL A 283 -91.89 -22.19 29.08
C VAL A 283 -91.25 -22.86 27.86
N LEU A 284 -91.80 -22.66 26.66
CA LEU A 284 -91.22 -23.19 25.42
C LEU A 284 -89.85 -22.58 25.13
N GLN A 285 -89.64 -21.29 25.43
CA GLN A 285 -88.33 -20.67 25.29
C GLN A 285 -87.29 -21.36 26.17
N MET A 286 -87.58 -21.60 27.45
CA MET A 286 -86.67 -22.33 28.35
C MET A 286 -86.37 -23.76 27.85
N VAL A 287 -87.38 -24.47 27.35
CA VAL A 287 -87.22 -25.83 26.81
C VAL A 287 -86.37 -25.82 25.54
N VAL A 288 -86.65 -24.92 24.58
CA VAL A 288 -85.88 -24.81 23.33
C VAL A 288 -84.45 -24.35 23.59
N ASP A 289 -84.25 -23.43 24.53
CA ASP A 289 -82.93 -22.96 24.94
C ASP A 289 -82.10 -24.12 25.55
N HIS A 290 -82.70 -24.98 26.37
CA HIS A 290 -82.03 -26.12 27.00
C HIS A 290 -81.81 -27.32 26.04
N GLU A 291 -82.84 -27.71 25.27
CA GLU A 291 -82.79 -28.90 24.41
C GLU A 291 -82.02 -28.68 23.11
N TYR A 292 -82.12 -27.48 22.52
CA TYR A 292 -81.57 -27.22 21.19
C TYR A 292 -80.48 -26.16 21.23
N ARG A 293 -80.77 -24.95 21.72
CA ARG A 293 -79.86 -23.81 21.60
C ARG A 293 -78.53 -24.02 22.31
N GLY A 294 -78.56 -24.44 23.58
CA GLY A 294 -77.36 -24.68 24.38
C GLY A 294 -76.43 -25.75 23.77
N PRO A 295 -76.94 -26.95 23.42
CA PRO A 295 -76.14 -27.97 22.75
C PRO A 295 -75.61 -27.56 21.37
N ILE A 296 -76.42 -26.89 20.54
CA ILE A 296 -76.00 -26.42 19.21
C ILE A 296 -74.87 -25.40 19.34
N ASN A 297 -75.00 -24.42 20.24
CA ASN A 297 -73.98 -23.39 20.42
C ASN A 297 -72.68 -23.99 20.98
N LYS A 298 -72.76 -24.93 21.93
CA LYS A 298 -71.55 -25.63 22.44
C LYS A 298 -70.83 -26.42 21.33
N GLU A 299 -71.56 -27.09 20.45
CA GLU A 299 -70.95 -27.81 19.32
C GLU A 299 -70.41 -26.85 18.25
N LEU A 300 -71.08 -25.72 18.02
CA LEU A 300 -70.61 -24.66 17.13
C LEU A 300 -69.31 -24.02 17.64
N GLU A 301 -69.24 -23.69 18.93
CA GLU A 301 -68.02 -23.20 19.58
C GLU A 301 -66.89 -24.23 19.53
N ARG A 302 -67.20 -25.50 19.79
CA ARG A 302 -66.20 -26.59 19.74
C ARG A 302 -65.70 -26.85 18.32
N SER A 303 -66.59 -26.82 17.32
CA SER A 303 -66.21 -26.98 15.91
C SER A 303 -65.43 -25.76 15.41
N GLY A 304 -65.85 -24.54 15.75
CA GLY A 304 -65.14 -23.29 15.46
C GLY A 304 -63.76 -23.24 16.12
N GLY A 305 -63.64 -23.69 17.38
CA GLY A 305 -62.37 -23.80 18.10
C GLY A 305 -61.40 -24.78 17.45
N ARG A 306 -61.88 -25.97 17.06
CA ARG A 306 -61.07 -26.95 16.30
C ARG A 306 -60.64 -26.42 14.94
N ALA A 307 -61.53 -25.73 14.23
CA ALA A 307 -61.23 -25.15 12.93
C ALA A 307 -60.18 -24.03 13.06
N SER A 308 -60.34 -23.12 14.02
CA SER A 308 -59.35 -22.06 14.31
C SER A 308 -58.00 -22.63 14.74
N GLN A 309 -57.96 -23.70 15.54
CA GLN A 309 -56.71 -24.36 15.91
C GLN A 309 -56.02 -24.95 14.68
N SER A 310 -56.74 -25.66 13.82
CA SER A 310 -56.19 -26.18 12.56
C SER A 310 -55.69 -25.04 11.66
N GLN A 311 -56.41 -23.93 11.57
CA GLN A 311 -55.99 -22.74 10.82
C GLN A 311 -54.67 -22.17 11.35
N LYS A 312 -54.53 -22.04 12.67
CA LYS A 312 -53.28 -21.58 13.30
C LYS A 312 -52.11 -22.52 13.01
N GLU A 313 -52.34 -23.83 13.02
CA GLU A 313 -51.33 -24.83 12.68
C GLU A 313 -50.89 -24.73 11.21
N TRP A 314 -51.85 -24.58 10.28
CA TRP A 314 -51.56 -24.37 8.86
C TRP A 314 -50.80 -23.06 8.61
N LEU A 315 -51.22 -21.95 9.25
CA LEU A 315 -50.53 -20.67 9.14
C LEU A 315 -49.11 -20.74 9.71
N ARG A 316 -48.92 -21.41 10.86
CA ARG A 316 -47.59 -21.64 11.43
C ARG A 316 -46.71 -22.45 10.48
N TYR A 317 -47.26 -23.50 9.87
CA TYR A 317 -46.54 -24.29 8.87
C TYR A 317 -46.12 -23.44 7.66
N ILE A 318 -47.03 -22.59 7.15
CA ILE A 318 -46.74 -21.67 6.03
C ILE A 318 -45.60 -20.72 6.41
N VAL A 319 -45.66 -20.08 7.58
CA VAL A 319 -44.64 -19.13 8.04
C VAL A 319 -43.27 -19.81 8.18
N ILE A 320 -43.20 -20.96 8.86
CA ILE A 320 -41.94 -21.72 9.03
C ILE A 320 -41.35 -22.10 7.66
N MET A 321 -42.19 -22.52 6.72
CA MET A 321 -41.70 -22.93 5.41
C MET A 321 -41.20 -21.74 4.57
N LEU A 322 -41.92 -20.60 4.60
CA LEU A 322 -41.47 -19.36 3.96
C LEU A 322 -40.16 -18.85 4.57
N GLU A 323 -40.04 -18.89 5.90
CA GLU A 323 -38.81 -18.50 6.61
C GLU A 323 -37.63 -19.39 6.22
N HIS A 324 -37.83 -20.72 6.19
CA HIS A 324 -36.82 -21.66 5.73
C HIS A 324 -36.40 -21.41 4.27
N MET A 325 -37.35 -21.13 3.36
CA MET A 325 -37.03 -20.78 1.97
C MET A 325 -36.23 -19.47 1.88
N SER A 326 -36.61 -18.45 2.66
CA SER A 326 -35.89 -17.16 2.72
C SER A 326 -34.46 -17.32 3.23
N GLN A 327 -34.28 -17.94 4.40
CA GLN A 327 -32.95 -18.18 4.99
C GLN A 327 -32.05 -18.95 4.02
N ARG A 328 -32.62 -19.93 3.32
CA ARG A 328 -31.88 -20.70 2.33
C ARG A 328 -31.49 -19.88 1.11
N LEU A 329 -32.37 -19.02 0.59
CA LEU A 329 -32.04 -18.08 -0.49
C LEU A 329 -30.93 -17.12 -0.06
N ASP A 330 -30.95 -16.65 1.19
CA ASP A 330 -29.91 -15.78 1.73
C ASP A 330 -28.55 -16.47 1.77
N THR A 331 -28.48 -17.73 2.24
CA THR A 331 -27.23 -18.50 2.23
C THR A 331 -26.67 -18.73 0.83
N MET A 332 -27.55 -19.02 -0.14
CA MET A 332 -27.14 -19.20 -1.54
C MET A 332 -26.68 -17.88 -2.17
N SER A 333 -27.34 -16.77 -1.84
CA SER A 333 -26.95 -15.43 -2.26
C SER A 333 -25.59 -15.02 -1.68
N ALA A 334 -25.34 -15.29 -0.40
CA ALA A 334 -24.05 -15.05 0.24
C ALA A 334 -22.92 -15.84 -0.45
N HIS A 335 -23.12 -17.15 -0.67
CA HIS A 335 -22.14 -17.99 -1.35
C HIS A 335 -21.90 -17.56 -2.81
N ALA A 336 -22.94 -17.11 -3.53
CA ALA A 336 -22.78 -16.56 -4.86
C ALA A 336 -21.96 -15.25 -4.88
N LYS A 337 -22.19 -14.37 -3.90
CA LYS A 337 -21.40 -13.13 -3.73
C LYS A 337 -19.93 -13.45 -3.46
N GLU A 338 -19.65 -14.38 -2.56
CA GLU A 338 -18.28 -14.83 -2.25
C GLU A 338 -17.56 -15.40 -3.48
N LEU A 339 -18.21 -16.29 -4.24
CA LEU A 339 -17.64 -16.82 -5.48
C LEU A 339 -17.42 -15.73 -6.54
N SER A 340 -18.31 -14.73 -6.64
CA SER A 340 -18.12 -13.62 -7.57
C SER A 340 -16.94 -12.73 -7.17
N ALA A 341 -16.75 -12.49 -5.87
CA ALA A 341 -15.64 -11.72 -5.34
C ALA A 341 -14.31 -12.45 -5.55
N LEU A 342 -14.27 -13.76 -5.28
CA LEU A 342 -13.11 -14.62 -5.57
C LEU A 342 -12.77 -14.63 -7.06
N ARG A 343 -13.78 -14.75 -7.94
CA ARG A 343 -13.58 -14.67 -9.39
C ARG A 343 -12.94 -13.34 -9.80
N LYS A 344 -13.42 -12.22 -9.26
CA LYS A 344 -12.87 -10.89 -9.54
C LYS A 344 -11.42 -10.75 -9.04
N ALA A 345 -11.16 -11.18 -7.81
CA ALA A 345 -9.80 -11.16 -7.27
C ALA A 345 -8.83 -12.00 -8.12
N LEU A 346 -9.25 -13.19 -8.57
CA LEU A 346 -8.44 -14.03 -9.47
C LEU A 346 -8.21 -13.38 -10.83
N THR A 347 -9.20 -12.69 -11.41
CA THR A 347 -8.97 -11.95 -12.66
C THR A 347 -7.97 -10.82 -12.47
N ASP A 348 -8.04 -10.10 -11.36
CA ASP A 348 -7.13 -9.01 -11.06
C ASP A 348 -5.69 -9.53 -10.85
N ILE A 349 -5.53 -10.63 -10.10
CA ILE A 349 -4.24 -11.32 -9.92
C ILE A 349 -3.68 -11.78 -11.27
N THR A 350 -4.52 -12.34 -12.14
CA THR A 350 -4.09 -12.81 -13.46
C THR A 350 -3.62 -11.65 -14.35
N VAL A 351 -4.26 -10.48 -14.27
CA VAL A 351 -3.83 -9.26 -14.96
C VAL A 351 -2.48 -8.77 -14.44
N VAL A 352 -2.27 -8.78 -13.13
CA VAL A 352 -0.98 -8.39 -12.51
C VAL A 352 0.13 -9.35 -12.95
N ILE A 353 -0.09 -10.66 -12.89
CA ILE A 353 0.89 -11.67 -13.34
C ILE A 353 1.25 -11.45 -14.82
N ALA A 354 0.27 -11.18 -15.68
CA ALA A 354 0.50 -10.90 -17.09
C ALA A 354 1.30 -9.60 -17.31
N ALA A 355 1.06 -8.56 -16.50
CA ALA A 355 1.80 -7.31 -16.55
C ALA A 355 3.26 -7.48 -16.11
N GLU A 356 3.51 -8.22 -15.04
CA GLU A 356 4.88 -8.52 -14.56
C GLU A 356 5.66 -9.35 -15.58
N LYS A 357 5.02 -10.36 -16.18
CA LYS A 357 5.63 -11.16 -17.26
C LYS A 357 6.00 -10.31 -18.48
N ALA A 358 5.17 -9.33 -18.83
CA ALA A 358 5.46 -8.39 -19.91
C ALA A 358 6.57 -7.39 -19.56
N ALA A 359 6.64 -6.94 -18.30
CA ALA A 359 7.68 -6.04 -17.81
C ALA A 359 9.07 -6.69 -17.81
N ASP A 360 9.17 -7.96 -17.42
CA ASP A 360 10.45 -8.71 -17.45
C ASP A 360 10.90 -8.97 -18.90
N ALA A 361 9.96 -9.21 -19.83
CA ALA A 361 10.26 -9.34 -21.27
C ALA A 361 10.72 -8.02 -21.93
N ALA A 362 10.27 -6.87 -21.43
CA ALA A 362 10.59 -5.55 -21.98
C ALA A 362 11.90 -4.94 -21.44
N ALA A 363 12.53 -5.54 -20.43
CA ALA A 363 13.80 -5.07 -19.88
C ALA A 363 14.95 -5.26 -20.91
N PRO A 364 15.57 -4.18 -21.43
CA PRO A 364 16.73 -4.31 -22.32
C PRO A 364 17.93 -4.90 -21.55
N PRO A 365 18.88 -5.60 -22.24
CA PRO A 365 20.09 -6.10 -21.60
C PRO A 365 20.90 -4.92 -21.06
N ALA A 366 20.89 -4.73 -19.74
CA ALA A 366 21.47 -3.58 -19.09
C ALA A 366 23.00 -3.52 -19.29
N VAL A 367 23.43 -2.45 -19.96
CA VAL A 367 24.81 -1.99 -20.05
C VAL A 367 25.26 -1.50 -18.68
N THR A 368 26.47 -1.88 -18.29
CA THR A 368 27.04 -1.72 -16.95
C THR A 368 27.14 -0.28 -16.46
N SER A 369 26.61 0.03 -15.28
CA SER A 369 27.09 1.15 -14.44
C SER A 369 26.96 0.81 -12.94
N PRO A 370 27.92 1.21 -12.07
CA PRO A 370 27.99 0.71 -10.70
C PRO A 370 27.49 1.77 -9.70
N SER A 371 26.37 1.47 -9.00
CA SER A 371 26.01 2.17 -7.77
C SER A 371 26.32 1.29 -6.56
N LYS A 372 26.83 1.90 -5.51
CA LYS A 372 27.36 1.28 -4.28
C LYS A 372 26.26 1.21 -3.23
N SER A 373 26.00 0.04 -2.66
CA SER A 373 25.59 -0.09 -1.25
C SER A 373 25.84 -1.53 -0.74
N PRO A 374 25.99 -1.75 0.58
CA PRO A 374 26.48 -3.00 1.14
C PRO A 374 25.37 -3.76 1.87
N VAL A 375 25.19 -5.07 1.61
CA VAL A 375 24.48 -5.95 2.56
C VAL A 375 25.12 -7.34 2.63
N LEU A 376 25.18 -7.80 3.88
CA LEU A 376 25.73 -9.03 4.43
C LEU A 376 25.04 -10.31 3.90
N ARG A 377 25.81 -11.40 3.85
CA ARG A 377 25.39 -12.77 3.51
C ARG A 377 25.15 -13.63 4.77
N ARG A 378 24.11 -14.47 4.75
CA ARG A 378 24.11 -15.89 5.19
C ARG A 378 22.75 -16.54 4.83
N ALA A 379 22.63 -17.45 3.84
CA ALA A 379 22.90 -18.90 3.85
C ALA A 379 22.09 -19.70 4.89
N SER A 380 21.48 -20.88 4.66
CA SER A 380 21.14 -21.71 3.49
C SER A 380 20.32 -22.93 4.01
N ARG A 381 19.63 -23.63 3.09
CA ARG A 381 19.28 -25.08 3.03
C ARG A 381 17.90 -25.55 3.50
N SER A 382 17.17 -26.03 2.49
CA SER A 382 16.02 -26.95 2.50
C SER A 382 16.47 -28.39 2.76
N HIS A 383 15.59 -29.20 3.38
CA HIS A 383 15.37 -30.60 3.01
C HIS A 383 13.93 -31.02 3.37
N THR A 384 13.26 -31.61 2.37
CA THR A 384 11.90 -32.18 2.36
C THR A 384 11.95 -33.70 2.41
N TYR A 385 11.07 -34.37 3.18
CA TYR A 385 10.34 -35.61 2.81
C TYR A 385 9.10 -35.81 3.75
N PRO A 386 8.02 -36.52 3.31
CA PRO A 386 6.65 -36.38 3.84
C PRO A 386 6.16 -37.65 4.63
N PRO A 387 4.86 -37.83 5.03
CA PRO A 387 4.44 -38.06 6.44
C PRO A 387 3.75 -39.42 6.70
N PRO A 388 3.35 -39.78 7.96
CA PRO A 388 1.94 -39.61 8.44
C PRO A 388 1.83 -39.55 10.01
N PRO A 389 0.66 -39.77 10.67
CA PRO A 389 -0.68 -39.19 10.54
C PRO A 389 -1.10 -38.33 11.78
N VAL A 390 -2.28 -37.73 11.65
CA VAL A 390 -3.00 -36.78 12.52
C VAL A 390 -3.06 -37.13 14.03
N GLN A 391 -2.57 -36.21 14.87
CA GLN A 391 -3.09 -35.89 16.20
C GLN A 391 -2.98 -34.37 16.42
N HIS A 392 -3.97 -33.77 17.09
CA HIS A 392 -4.17 -32.33 17.32
C HIS A 392 -2.97 -31.59 17.95
N SER A 393 -1.93 -31.39 17.16
CA SER A 393 -0.70 -30.70 17.49
C SER A 393 -0.43 -29.68 16.38
N ILE A 394 0.13 -28.53 16.77
CA ILE A 394 0.59 -27.52 15.81
C ILE A 394 1.47 -28.23 14.77
N PRO A 395 1.24 -28.04 13.46
CA PRO A 395 2.04 -28.68 12.43
C PRO A 395 3.54 -28.49 12.72
N ASP A 396 4.34 -29.54 12.57
CA ASP A 396 5.77 -29.51 12.91
C ASP A 396 6.52 -28.40 12.13
N ALA A 397 6.07 -28.09 10.91
CA ALA A 397 6.52 -26.95 10.13
C ALA A 397 6.27 -25.59 10.82
N ALA A 398 5.12 -25.42 11.47
CA ALA A 398 4.81 -24.22 12.24
C ALA A 398 5.64 -24.14 13.52
N LEU A 399 5.94 -25.25 14.18
CA LEU A 399 6.87 -25.29 15.32
C LEU A 399 8.31 -24.96 14.90
N GLN A 400 8.75 -25.45 13.75
CA GLN A 400 10.06 -25.13 13.18
C GLN A 400 10.16 -23.65 12.80
N LEU A 401 9.10 -23.06 12.23
CA LEU A 401 9.02 -21.63 11.95
C LEU A 401 9.05 -20.80 13.24
N LEU A 402 8.25 -21.17 14.25
CA LEU A 402 8.25 -20.50 15.55
C LEU A 402 9.63 -20.56 16.22
N ARG A 403 10.34 -21.70 16.10
CA ARG A 403 11.72 -21.84 16.58
C ARG A 403 12.72 -21.01 15.77
N HIS A 404 12.54 -20.89 14.45
CA HIS A 404 13.37 -20.01 13.61
C HIS A 404 13.15 -18.53 13.95
N LEU A 405 11.96 -18.20 14.46
CA LEU A 405 11.59 -16.87 14.93
C LEU A 405 11.92 -16.68 16.43
N ASP A 406 12.70 -17.56 17.06
CA ASP A 406 13.06 -17.54 18.49
C ASP A 406 11.87 -17.44 19.47
N ILE A 407 10.67 -17.86 19.05
CA ILE A 407 9.47 -17.86 19.91
C ILE A 407 9.45 -19.16 20.70
N GLN A 408 9.81 -19.09 21.99
CA GLN A 408 9.75 -20.25 22.88
C GLN A 408 8.30 -20.56 23.25
N LEU A 409 7.81 -21.72 22.81
CA LEU A 409 6.49 -22.21 23.22
C LEU A 409 6.58 -22.96 24.56
N PRO A 410 5.54 -22.85 25.42
CA PRO A 410 5.43 -23.66 26.62
C PRO A 410 5.39 -25.17 26.29
N ALA A 411 5.84 -26.02 27.23
CA ALA A 411 5.98 -27.47 27.07
C ALA A 411 4.74 -28.18 26.47
N PRO A 412 4.93 -29.29 25.71
CA PRO A 412 3.84 -30.02 25.08
C PRO A 412 2.89 -30.59 26.16
N GLY A 413 1.68 -30.04 26.23
CA GLY A 413 0.68 -30.35 27.27
C GLY A 413 0.00 -29.12 27.90
N CYS A 414 0.46 -27.89 27.59
CA CYS A 414 -0.16 -26.68 28.10
C CYS A 414 -1.53 -26.40 27.47
N SER A 415 -2.43 -25.77 28.24
CA SER A 415 -3.77 -25.40 27.77
C SER A 415 -3.70 -24.48 26.54
N PRO A 416 -4.65 -24.61 25.59
CA PRO A 416 -4.65 -23.82 24.34
C PRO A 416 -4.65 -22.31 24.59
N ASP A 417 -5.22 -21.85 25.71
CA ASP A 417 -5.25 -20.43 26.10
C ASP A 417 -3.88 -19.89 26.54
N THR A 418 -3.02 -20.75 27.10
CA THR A 418 -1.66 -20.35 27.48
C THR A 418 -0.78 -20.21 26.24
N LEU A 419 -0.96 -21.11 25.28
CA LEU A 419 -0.29 -21.03 23.98
C LEU A 419 -0.72 -19.78 23.20
N ARG A 420 -2.03 -19.50 23.16
CA ARG A 420 -2.57 -18.29 22.53
C ARG A 420 -1.97 -17.01 23.14
N ARG A 421 -1.85 -16.95 24.47
CA ARG A 421 -1.24 -15.79 25.15
C ARG A 421 0.24 -15.62 24.80
N CYS A 422 1.04 -16.69 24.79
CA CYS A 422 2.45 -16.61 24.39
C CYS A 422 2.64 -16.17 22.93
N LEU A 423 1.79 -16.65 22.02
CA LEU A 423 1.83 -16.20 20.62
C LEU A 423 1.44 -14.73 20.48
N LEU A 424 0.41 -14.27 21.21
CA LEU A 424 0.00 -12.87 21.20
C LEU A 424 1.09 -11.95 21.77
N SER A 425 1.76 -12.34 22.87
CA SER A 425 2.89 -11.57 23.39
C SER A 425 4.06 -11.52 22.42
N ALA A 426 4.34 -12.61 21.71
CA ALA A 426 5.38 -12.64 20.69
C ALA A 426 5.06 -11.74 19.49
N ILE A 427 3.79 -11.68 19.05
CA ILE A 427 3.35 -10.76 18.00
C ILE A 427 3.55 -9.31 18.44
N LEU A 428 3.16 -8.97 19.67
CA LEU A 428 3.32 -7.61 20.20
C LEU A 428 4.78 -7.20 20.34
N ASP A 429 5.66 -8.07 20.86
CA ASP A 429 7.11 -7.81 20.96
C ASP A 429 7.72 -7.62 19.55
N ARG A 430 7.35 -8.46 18.59
CA ARG A 430 7.85 -8.32 17.20
C ARG A 430 7.37 -7.04 16.54
N GLN A 431 6.11 -6.64 16.76
CA GLN A 431 5.61 -5.35 16.27
C GLN A 431 6.32 -4.16 16.92
N ALA A 432 6.63 -4.23 18.21
CA ALA A 432 7.39 -3.18 18.90
C ALA A 432 8.81 -3.06 18.30
N ARG A 433 9.52 -4.18 18.16
CA ARG A 433 10.87 -4.20 17.55
C ARG A 433 10.89 -3.70 16.11
N LEU A 434 9.83 -3.97 15.34
CA LEU A 434 9.71 -3.44 13.98
C LEU A 434 9.58 -1.92 13.98
N ARG A 435 8.76 -1.35 14.87
CA ARG A 435 8.65 0.11 15.01
C ARG A 435 9.97 0.74 15.47
N ASP A 436 10.65 0.11 16.42
CA ASP A 436 11.96 0.60 16.89
C ASP A 436 13.01 0.56 15.78
N LEU A 437 13.00 -0.52 14.98
CA LEU A 437 13.91 -0.63 13.84
C LEU A 437 13.59 0.44 12.79
N ASP A 438 12.31 0.64 12.46
CA ASP A 438 11.85 1.66 11.52
C ASP A 438 12.34 3.05 11.96
N ALA A 439 12.02 3.46 13.20
CA ALA A 439 12.47 4.71 13.77
C ALA A 439 14.00 4.85 13.79
N SER A 440 14.73 3.77 14.13
CA SER A 440 16.20 3.79 14.12
C SER A 440 16.77 3.95 12.71
N THR A 441 16.15 3.34 11.71
CA THR A 441 16.58 3.43 10.31
C THR A 441 16.24 4.79 9.72
N GLU A 442 15.07 5.35 10.04
CA GLU A 442 14.71 6.73 9.69
C GLU A 442 15.73 7.71 10.28
N LEU A 443 16.02 7.62 11.58
CA LEU A 443 17.01 8.48 12.23
C LEU A 443 18.40 8.35 11.59
N THR A 444 18.86 7.11 11.36
CA THR A 444 20.20 6.86 10.80
C THR A 444 20.30 7.32 9.34
N THR A 445 19.24 7.14 8.55
CA THR A 445 19.20 7.62 7.16
C THR A 445 19.17 9.13 7.09
N VAL A 446 18.37 9.79 7.94
CA VAL A 446 18.36 11.26 8.05
C VAL A 446 19.72 11.79 8.49
N GLU A 447 20.35 11.19 9.49
CA GLU A 447 21.67 11.64 9.97
C GLU A 447 22.76 11.45 8.92
N THR A 448 22.76 10.33 8.20
CA THR A 448 23.72 10.09 7.11
C THR A 448 23.51 11.00 5.91
N LEU A 449 22.25 11.29 5.55
CA LEU A 449 21.92 12.28 4.52
C LEU A 449 22.31 13.69 4.95
N ALA A 450 22.03 14.08 6.20
CA ALA A 450 22.41 15.38 6.74
C ALA A 450 23.93 15.59 6.72
N LYS A 451 24.70 14.56 7.13
CA LYS A 451 26.18 14.60 7.05
C LYS A 451 26.69 14.69 5.61
N ALA A 452 26.09 13.93 4.68
CA ALA A 452 26.50 13.96 3.28
C ALA A 452 26.17 15.31 2.61
N LEU A 453 24.99 15.87 2.88
CA LEU A 453 24.58 17.16 2.34
C LEU A 453 25.36 18.32 2.98
N GLY A 454 25.59 18.28 4.29
CA GLY A 454 26.41 19.28 4.97
C GLY A 454 27.86 19.29 4.46
N GLY A 455 28.47 18.11 4.29
CA GLY A 455 29.80 18.01 3.69
C GLY A 455 29.85 18.49 2.24
N ALA A 456 28.83 18.17 1.43
CA ALA A 456 28.75 18.64 0.05
C ALA A 456 28.56 20.18 -0.04
N ASP A 457 27.80 20.78 0.87
CA ASP A 457 27.61 22.22 0.95
C ASP A 457 28.90 22.93 1.39
N GLU A 458 29.62 22.39 2.38
CA GLU A 458 30.94 22.89 2.79
C GLU A 458 31.96 22.82 1.64
N GLU A 459 32.02 21.70 0.92
CA GLU A 459 32.87 21.55 -0.26
C GLU A 459 32.49 22.53 -1.37
N LEU A 460 31.19 22.71 -1.63
CA LEU A 460 30.69 23.65 -2.63
C LEU A 460 31.02 25.10 -2.25
N MET A 461 30.86 25.47 -0.97
CA MET A 461 31.25 26.78 -0.45
C MET A 461 32.76 26.99 -0.50
N ALA A 462 33.57 25.96 -0.26
CA ALA A 462 35.02 26.02 -0.42
C ALA A 462 35.44 26.22 -1.88
N ILE A 463 34.80 25.51 -2.82
CA ILE A 463 35.03 25.65 -4.26
C ILE A 463 34.60 27.04 -4.75
N LEU A 464 33.42 27.52 -4.35
CA LEU A 464 32.97 28.87 -4.68
C LEU A 464 33.90 29.93 -4.06
N GLY A 465 34.32 29.73 -2.80
CA GLY A 465 35.27 30.60 -2.12
C GLY A 465 36.62 30.70 -2.86
N ALA A 466 37.14 29.57 -3.32
CA ALA A 466 38.36 29.52 -4.12
C ALA A 466 38.18 30.14 -5.53
N ALA A 467 37.04 29.86 -6.19
CA ALA A 467 36.73 30.39 -7.51
C ALA A 467 36.55 31.91 -7.52
N TYR A 468 36.00 32.48 -6.44
CA TYR A 468 35.78 33.92 -6.28
C TYR A 468 36.88 34.63 -5.48
N ALA A 469 37.95 33.94 -5.07
CA ALA A 469 39.05 34.53 -4.29
C ALA A 469 39.76 35.69 -5.01
N ASN A 470 39.81 35.64 -6.36
CA ASN A 470 40.49 36.62 -7.21
C ASN A 470 39.54 37.55 -7.97
N SER A 471 38.24 37.53 -7.64
CA SER A 471 37.21 38.39 -8.24
C SER A 471 37.04 39.66 -7.40
N GLU A 472 36.97 40.85 -8.03
CA GLU A 472 36.71 42.13 -7.36
C GLU A 472 35.36 42.15 -6.60
N HIS A 473 34.46 41.22 -6.91
CA HIS A 473 33.26 40.96 -6.14
C HIS A 473 33.46 39.70 -5.30
N LYS A 474 33.72 39.89 -3.99
CA LYS A 474 33.96 38.84 -2.97
C LYS A 474 32.72 37.96 -2.69
N GLY A 475 32.24 37.25 -3.72
CA GLY A 475 31.18 36.25 -3.66
C GLY A 475 29.93 36.64 -4.45
N VAL A 476 29.47 35.74 -5.32
CA VAL A 476 28.16 35.86 -6.00
C VAL A 476 27.10 35.29 -5.07
N ARG A 477 26.33 36.18 -4.42
CA ARG A 477 25.09 35.80 -3.74
C ARG A 477 23.98 35.77 -4.78
N LEU A 478 23.52 34.58 -5.13
CA LEU A 478 22.44 34.38 -6.12
C LEU A 478 21.05 34.73 -5.56
N GLY A 479 20.93 34.96 -4.25
CA GLY A 479 19.70 35.41 -3.59
C GLY A 479 19.61 36.93 -3.50
N SER A 480 18.43 37.51 -3.77
CA SER A 480 18.19 38.91 -3.42
C SER A 480 18.27 39.07 -1.90
N ARG A 481 18.96 40.09 -1.40
CA ARG A 481 19.08 40.40 0.04
C ARG A 481 17.72 40.53 0.73
N ALA A 482 16.70 40.94 -0.02
CA ALA A 482 15.32 41.01 0.45
C ALA A 482 14.70 39.61 0.67
N LEU A 483 15.04 38.63 -0.16
CA LEU A 483 14.57 37.24 -0.01
C LEU A 483 15.30 36.56 1.15
N GLU A 484 16.61 36.73 1.29
CA GLU A 484 17.37 36.22 2.45
C GLU A 484 16.87 36.82 3.76
N GLY A 485 16.53 38.11 3.78
CA GLY A 485 15.90 38.75 4.94
C GLY A 485 14.52 38.17 5.27
N LYS A 486 13.71 37.84 4.25
CA LYS A 486 12.41 37.19 4.44
C LYS A 486 12.53 35.75 4.92
N ILE A 487 13.51 35.00 4.42
CA ILE A 487 13.78 33.62 4.84
C ILE A 487 14.24 33.61 6.30
N LYS A 488 15.16 34.51 6.68
CA LYS A 488 15.56 34.66 8.09
C LYS A 488 14.39 35.05 8.99
N GLY A 489 13.54 35.99 8.56
CA GLY A 489 12.33 36.32 9.30
C GLY A 489 11.34 35.17 9.41
N LEU A 490 11.30 34.27 8.41
CA LEU A 490 10.50 33.06 8.47
C LEU A 490 11.09 32.03 9.44
N ASP A 491 12.40 31.83 9.43
CA ASP A 491 13.11 30.96 10.39
C ASP A 491 12.94 31.46 11.83
N ASP A 492 13.04 32.77 12.06
CA ASP A 492 12.82 33.38 13.37
C ASP A 492 11.37 33.18 13.83
N SER A 493 10.39 33.32 12.93
CA SER A 493 8.97 33.05 13.22
C SER A 493 8.69 31.57 13.46
N VAL A 494 9.34 30.66 12.73
CA VAL A 494 9.23 29.21 12.95
C VAL A 494 9.87 28.82 14.28
N ALA A 495 10.99 29.42 14.66
CA ALA A 495 11.63 29.21 15.95
C ALA A 495 10.76 29.74 17.11
N GLU A 496 10.08 30.88 16.91
CA GLU A 496 9.12 31.42 17.86
C GLU A 496 7.91 30.48 18.02
N VAL A 497 7.32 30.03 16.91
CA VAL A 497 6.21 29.06 16.94
C VAL A 497 6.64 27.72 17.54
N ALA A 498 7.86 27.25 17.29
CA ALA A 498 8.38 26.03 17.90
C ALA A 498 8.56 26.17 19.41
N ARG A 499 8.97 27.36 19.88
CA ARG A 499 9.06 27.67 21.30
C ARG A 499 7.68 27.76 21.95
N GLU A 500 6.73 28.44 21.31
CA GLU A 500 5.34 28.50 21.77
C GLU A 500 4.69 27.12 21.79
N MET A 501 4.93 26.29 20.77
CA MET A 501 4.40 24.93 20.71
C MET A 501 5.03 24.03 21.78
N GLY A 502 6.32 24.20 22.09
CA GLY A 502 6.97 23.54 23.22
C GLY A 502 6.46 23.99 24.59
N GLU A 503 6.10 25.27 24.75
CA GLU A 503 5.46 25.80 25.96
C GLU A 503 4.03 25.26 26.13
N VAL A 504 3.25 25.18 25.03
CA VAL A 504 1.89 24.63 25.04
C VAL A 504 1.88 23.11 25.30
N ASP A 505 2.80 22.35 24.73
CA ASP A 505 2.90 20.90 25.00
C ASP A 505 3.33 20.64 26.46
N GLY A 506 4.15 21.53 27.04
CA GLY A 506 4.49 21.53 28.47
C GLY A 506 3.31 21.83 29.38
N GLU A 507 2.52 22.87 29.09
CA GLU A 507 1.33 23.21 29.90
C GLU A 507 0.22 22.15 29.77
N VAL A 508 0.00 21.58 28.59
CA VAL A 508 -1.01 20.54 28.37
C VAL A 508 -0.62 19.24 29.09
N THR A 509 0.67 18.88 29.10
CA THR A 509 1.14 17.67 29.80
C THR A 509 1.06 17.82 31.32
N GLU A 510 1.37 19.00 31.88
CA GLU A 510 1.18 19.26 33.32
C GLU A 510 -0.30 19.25 33.72
N GLU A 511 -1.19 19.86 32.94
CA GLU A 511 -2.64 19.80 33.21
C GLU A 511 -3.22 18.38 33.09
N GLU A 512 -2.74 17.60 32.11
CA GLU A 512 -3.15 16.21 31.94
C GLU A 512 -2.61 15.31 33.05
N GLU A 513 -1.38 15.52 33.52
CA GLU A 513 -0.82 14.79 34.67
C GLU A 513 -1.58 15.11 35.95
N VAL A 514 -1.90 16.39 36.21
CA VAL A 514 -2.72 16.78 37.36
C VAL A 514 -4.12 16.15 37.29
N ARG A 515 -4.79 16.17 36.14
CA ARG A 515 -6.10 15.49 35.97
C ARG A 515 -5.99 13.98 36.12
N ARG A 516 -4.88 13.38 35.68
CA ARG A 516 -4.61 11.94 35.79
C ARG A 516 -4.34 11.55 37.25
N GLU A 517 -3.61 12.35 38.01
CA GLU A 517 -3.40 12.18 39.44
C GLU A 517 -4.70 12.35 40.24
N GLU A 518 -5.50 13.38 39.96
CA GLU A 518 -6.82 13.57 40.59
C GLU A 518 -7.78 12.42 40.29
N PHE A 519 -7.74 11.89 39.07
CA PHE A 519 -8.53 10.73 38.66
C PHE A 519 -8.06 9.45 39.39
N VAL A 520 -6.75 9.22 39.47
CA VAL A 520 -6.17 8.08 40.20
C VAL A 520 -6.44 8.20 41.70
N GLU A 521 -6.46 9.39 42.29
CA GLU A 521 -6.80 9.56 43.70
C GLU A 521 -8.30 9.29 43.97
N ARG A 522 -9.18 9.69 43.04
CA ARG A 522 -10.63 9.43 43.14
C ARG A 522 -11.03 7.97 42.94
N TRP A 523 -10.26 7.20 42.16
CA TRP A 523 -10.67 5.85 41.73
C TRP A 523 -9.65 4.75 42.06
N GLY A 524 -8.46 5.08 42.56
CA GLY A 524 -7.40 4.14 42.91
C GLY A 524 -7.43 3.59 44.34
N LYS A 525 -8.41 4.02 45.16
CA LYS A 525 -8.68 3.41 46.47
C LYS A 525 -9.93 2.53 46.41
N THR A 526 -9.79 1.36 45.79
CA THR A 526 -10.66 0.19 46.02
C THR A 526 -9.85 -1.09 45.92
#